data_AF-A0A9W8FKA2-F1
#
_entry.id   AF-A0A9W8FKA2-F1
#
_cell.length_a   1.000
_cell.length_b   1.000
_cell.length_c   1.000
_cell.angle_alpha   90.00
_cell.angle_beta   90.00
_cell.angle_gamma   90.00
#
_symmetry.space_group_name_H-M   'P 1'
#
loop_
_entity.id
_entity.type
_entity.pdbx_description
1 polymer ?
#
loop_
_entity_poly.entity_id
_entity_poly.type
_entity_poly.pdbx_seq_one_letter_code
_entity_poly.pdbx_strand_id
1 'polypeptide(L)'
;MMDREEKVELEWESTEKPLKMQHPNTPGDIDYTCKLSDAFDNYFACLTVGKQLSNYYRYGEKRPCSKLWQKTKLCMKVKMVSEKSGMELMREYREKQEAERASQPNVFDVWTRRSPDNPAFPNSVGAGADAPEDGSTGGPTIV
;
A
#
# COMPACT_ATOMS: atom_id res chain seq x y z
N MET A 1 -27.67 4.04 -38.80
CA MET A 1 -26.96 2.76 -38.65
C MET A 1 -25.62 3.11 -38.06
N MET A 2 -25.44 2.90 -36.75
CA MET A 2 -24.17 3.20 -36.09
C MET A 2 -23.21 2.04 -36.29
N ASP A 3 -21.94 2.34 -36.55
CA ASP A 3 -20.90 1.37 -36.84
C ASP A 3 -20.58 0.48 -35.63
N ARG A 4 -20.20 -0.77 -35.91
CA ARG A 4 -19.96 -1.80 -34.89
C ARG A 4 -18.83 -1.42 -33.91
N GLU A 5 -17.90 -0.58 -34.37
CA GLU A 5 -16.76 -0.12 -33.59
C GLU A 5 -17.18 0.88 -32.52
N GLU A 6 -18.07 1.83 -32.83
CA GLU A 6 -18.65 2.79 -31.87
C GLU A 6 -19.44 2.07 -30.75
N LYS A 7 -20.08 0.94 -31.09
CA LYS A 7 -20.82 0.13 -30.11
C LYS A 7 -19.89 -0.61 -29.13
N VAL A 8 -18.73 -1.07 -29.60
CA VAL A 8 -17.70 -1.67 -28.73
C VAL A 8 -17.05 -0.56 -27.89
N GLU A 9 -16.93 0.65 -28.43
CA GLU A 9 -16.41 1.78 -27.68
C GLU A 9 -17.30 2.22 -26.52
N LEU A 10 -18.59 2.35 -26.78
CA LEU A 10 -19.59 2.64 -25.74
C LEU A 10 -19.72 1.51 -24.70
N GLU A 11 -19.38 0.27 -25.06
CA GLU A 11 -19.40 -0.84 -24.10
C GLU A 11 -18.18 -0.82 -23.17
N TRP A 12 -16.99 -0.49 -23.67
CA TRP A 12 -15.80 -0.35 -22.82
C TRP A 12 -15.93 0.86 -21.90
N GLU A 13 -16.42 2.00 -22.39
CA GLU A 13 -16.60 3.22 -21.58
C GLU A 13 -17.70 3.05 -20.50
N SER A 14 -18.75 2.26 -20.79
CA SER A 14 -19.85 1.95 -19.86
C SER A 14 -19.46 0.97 -18.74
N THR A 15 -18.44 0.14 -18.98
CA THR A 15 -17.92 -0.82 -17.98
C THR A 15 -16.79 -0.25 -17.12
N GLU A 16 -16.32 0.96 -17.39
CA GLU A 16 -15.45 1.76 -16.52
C GLU A 16 -16.19 2.33 -15.31
N LYS A 17 -17.03 1.52 -14.66
CA LYS A 17 -17.34 1.83 -13.26
C LYS A 17 -15.99 1.79 -12.54
N PRO A 18 -15.55 2.89 -11.90
CA PRO A 18 -14.31 2.84 -11.16
C PRO A 18 -14.48 1.70 -10.18
N LEU A 19 -13.67 0.64 -10.36
CA LEU A 19 -13.45 -0.32 -9.30
C LEU A 19 -13.05 0.57 -8.13
N LYS A 20 -13.96 0.74 -7.16
CA LYS A 20 -13.61 1.29 -5.87
C LYS A 20 -12.61 0.29 -5.35
N MET A 21 -11.34 0.59 -5.60
CA MET A 21 -10.24 -0.18 -5.11
C MET A 21 -10.32 0.06 -3.61
N GLN A 22 -11.10 -0.75 -2.92
CA GLN A 22 -11.08 -0.83 -1.48
C GLN A 22 -9.76 -1.50 -1.17
N HIS A 23 -8.69 -0.71 -1.23
CA HIS A 23 -7.51 -1.01 -0.47
C HIS A 23 -8.03 -1.13 0.98
N PRO A 24 -7.79 -2.24 1.69
CA PRO A 24 -8.34 -2.45 3.03
C PRO A 24 -7.81 -1.46 4.09
N ASN A 25 -7.13 -0.38 3.67
CA ASN A 25 -6.74 0.78 4.47
C ASN A 25 -6.66 2.04 3.57
N THR A 26 -7.81 2.64 3.23
CA THR A 26 -7.87 4.04 2.77
C THR A 26 -8.02 4.94 4.01
N PRO A 27 -7.17 5.95 4.25
CA PRO A 27 -7.21 6.77 5.47
C PRO A 27 -8.41 7.74 5.57
N GLY A 28 -9.44 7.60 4.73
CA GLY A 28 -10.62 8.48 4.68
C GLY A 28 -11.94 7.86 5.17
N ASP A 29 -12.04 6.54 5.29
CA ASP A 29 -13.21 5.85 5.87
C ASP A 29 -12.86 5.35 7.28
N ILE A 30 -12.76 6.28 8.23
CA ILE A 30 -12.60 5.93 9.65
C ILE A 30 -13.95 5.47 10.22
N ASP A 31 -14.35 4.26 9.86
CA ASP A 31 -15.39 3.55 10.61
C ASP A 31 -14.85 3.31 12.04
N TYR A 32 -15.28 4.15 12.98
CA TYR A 32 -15.16 3.90 14.43
C TYR A 32 -15.85 2.59 14.86
N THR A 33 -16.54 1.94 13.92
CA THR A 33 -17.26 0.69 14.09
C THR A 33 -16.35 -0.48 13.70
N CYS A 34 -15.92 -1.26 14.68
CA CYS A 34 -15.40 -2.58 14.35
C CYS A 34 -16.55 -3.42 13.76
N LYS A 35 -16.59 -3.58 12.43
CA LYS A 35 -17.55 -4.47 11.75
C LYS A 35 -17.16 -5.92 12.03
N LEU A 36 -17.95 -6.58 12.89
CA LEU A 36 -17.69 -7.96 13.31
C LEU A 36 -17.74 -8.96 12.14
N SER A 37 -18.66 -8.76 11.19
CA SER A 37 -18.75 -9.56 9.97
C SER A 37 -17.43 -9.54 9.22
N ASP A 38 -16.93 -8.35 8.91
CA ASP A 38 -15.75 -8.16 8.08
C ASP A 38 -14.50 -8.69 8.81
N ALA A 39 -14.38 -8.43 10.12
CA ALA A 39 -13.27 -8.94 10.92
C ALA A 39 -13.28 -10.48 11.01
N PHE A 40 -14.44 -11.10 11.03
CA PHE A 40 -14.59 -12.55 11.05
C PHE A 40 -14.30 -13.17 9.68
N ASP A 41 -14.87 -12.61 8.61
CA ASP A 41 -14.66 -13.09 7.24
C ASP A 41 -13.17 -13.03 6.86
N ASN A 42 -12.47 -11.99 7.27
CA ASN A 42 -11.02 -11.89 7.09
C ASN A 42 -10.24 -12.99 7.83
N TYR A 43 -10.63 -13.32 9.06
CA TYR A 43 -10.02 -14.41 9.81
C TYR A 43 -10.30 -15.76 9.16
N PHE A 44 -11.56 -16.03 8.80
CA PHE A 44 -11.94 -17.28 8.15
C PHE A 44 -11.24 -17.44 6.80
N ALA A 45 -11.19 -16.36 6.01
CA ALA A 45 -10.43 -16.30 4.77
C ALA A 45 -8.95 -16.67 4.98
N CYS A 46 -8.32 -16.21 6.05
CA CYS A 46 -6.93 -16.59 6.38
C CYS A 46 -6.79 -18.10 6.66
N LEU A 47 -7.79 -18.74 7.26
CA LEU A 47 -7.73 -20.18 7.53
C LEU A 47 -7.89 -21.03 6.27
N THR A 48 -8.58 -20.51 5.24
CA THR A 48 -8.82 -21.29 4.02
C THR A 48 -7.52 -21.65 3.30
N VAL A 49 -7.45 -22.91 2.83
CA VAL A 49 -6.28 -23.46 2.12
C VAL A 49 -5.96 -22.66 0.86
N GLY A 50 -6.98 -22.22 0.12
CA GLY A 50 -6.80 -21.46 -1.12
C GLY A 50 -6.02 -20.15 -0.93
N LYS A 51 -6.26 -19.42 0.16
CA LYS A 51 -5.52 -18.19 0.47
C LYS A 51 -4.14 -18.45 1.06
N GLN A 52 -3.95 -19.60 1.72
CA GLN A 52 -2.66 -19.97 2.31
C GLN A 52 -1.68 -20.60 1.30
N LEU A 53 -2.18 -21.19 0.21
CA LEU A 53 -1.38 -21.95 -0.75
C LEU A 53 -0.21 -21.15 -1.33
N SER A 54 -0.42 -19.88 -1.69
CA SER A 54 0.67 -19.05 -2.25
C SER A 54 1.78 -18.78 -1.24
N ASN A 55 1.44 -18.57 0.04
CA ASN A 55 2.43 -18.34 1.07
C ASN A 55 3.17 -19.63 1.44
N TYR A 56 2.42 -20.72 1.53
CA TYR A 56 2.98 -22.04 1.76
C TYR A 56 3.92 -22.47 0.63
N TYR A 57 3.56 -22.21 -0.62
CA TYR A 57 4.42 -22.49 -1.77
C TYR A 57 5.71 -21.65 -1.76
N ARG A 58 5.63 -20.36 -1.43
CA ARG A 58 6.79 -19.45 -1.48
C ARG A 58 7.73 -19.59 -0.28
N TYR A 59 7.17 -19.75 0.91
CA TYR A 59 7.92 -19.65 2.16
C TYR A 59 7.92 -20.98 2.96
N GLY A 60 7.20 -22.00 2.52
CA GLY A 60 7.09 -23.29 3.22
C GLY A 60 6.22 -23.25 4.48
N GLU A 61 5.68 -22.08 4.83
CA GLU A 61 4.93 -21.86 6.07
C GLU A 61 3.55 -21.28 5.77
N LYS A 62 2.61 -21.53 6.68
CA LYS A 62 1.32 -20.84 6.68
C LYS A 62 1.49 -19.44 7.26
N ARG A 63 0.78 -18.44 6.72
CA ARG A 63 0.75 -17.10 7.34
C ARG A 63 0.13 -17.20 8.73
N PRO A 64 0.73 -16.55 9.75
CA PRO A 64 0.13 -16.51 11.07
C PRO A 64 -1.17 -15.69 11.05
N CYS A 65 -2.31 -16.36 11.30
CA CYS A 65 -3.63 -15.72 11.37
C CYS A 65 -3.93 -15.09 12.77
N SER A 66 -2.95 -15.05 13.67
CA SER A 66 -3.14 -14.60 15.07
C SER A 66 -3.57 -13.13 15.18
N LYS A 67 -3.01 -12.25 14.36
CA LYS A 67 -3.39 -10.81 14.34
C LYS A 67 -4.84 -10.62 13.93
N LEU A 68 -5.31 -11.37 12.91
CA LEU A 68 -6.70 -11.32 12.46
C LEU A 68 -7.64 -11.83 13.56
N TRP A 69 -7.26 -12.91 14.25
CA TRP A 69 -8.05 -13.43 15.36
C TRP A 69 -8.14 -12.46 16.54
N GLN A 70 -7.04 -11.78 16.88
CA GLN A 70 -7.03 -10.73 17.90
C GLN A 70 -7.96 -9.58 17.53
N LYS A 71 -7.98 -9.17 16.26
CA LYS A 71 -8.93 -8.18 15.75
C LYS A 71 -10.37 -8.65 15.90
N THR A 72 -10.69 -9.90 15.54
CA THR A 72 -12.05 -10.44 15.72
C THR A 72 -12.47 -10.47 17.19
N LYS A 73 -11.58 -10.89 18.10
CA LYS A 73 -11.84 -10.86 19.55
C LYS A 73 -12.06 -9.45 20.09
N LEU A 74 -11.27 -8.48 19.65
CA LEU A 74 -11.46 -7.08 20.02
C LEU A 74 -12.83 -6.59 19.56
N CYS A 75 -13.19 -6.89 18.32
CA CYS A 75 -14.48 -6.54 17.74
C CYS A 75 -15.67 -7.08 18.54
N MET A 76 -15.58 -8.36 18.93
CA MET A 76 -16.58 -9.00 19.78
C MET A 76 -16.68 -8.30 21.13
N LYS A 77 -15.54 -7.98 21.77
CA LYS A 77 -15.52 -7.28 23.05
C LYS A 77 -16.16 -5.90 22.94
N VAL A 78 -15.76 -5.10 21.95
CA VAL A 78 -16.27 -3.74 21.75
C VAL A 78 -17.79 -3.73 21.56
N LYS A 79 -18.36 -4.72 20.86
CA LYS A 79 -19.82 -4.86 20.74
C LYS A 79 -20.54 -5.21 22.04
N MET A 80 -19.86 -5.81 23.01
CA MET A 80 -20.46 -6.18 24.30
C MET A 80 -20.36 -5.07 25.35
N VAL A 81 -19.52 -4.06 25.16
CA VAL A 81 -19.35 -2.94 26.12
C VAL A 81 -20.15 -1.70 25.67
N SER A 82 -20.34 -0.75 26.58
CA SER A 82 -20.99 0.53 26.28
C SER A 82 -20.20 1.31 25.23
N GLU A 83 -20.89 2.13 24.43
CA GLU A 83 -20.30 2.89 23.31
C GLU A 83 -19.06 3.70 23.74
N LYS A 84 -19.13 4.38 24.90
CA LYS A 84 -18.00 5.16 25.44
C LYS A 84 -16.76 4.32 25.75
N SER A 85 -16.94 3.16 26.35
CA SER A 85 -15.83 2.26 26.70
C SER A 85 -15.30 1.49 25.49
N GLY A 86 -16.18 1.18 24.52
CA GLY A 86 -15.80 0.60 23.23
C GLY A 86 -14.89 1.53 22.42
N MET A 87 -15.16 2.84 22.43
CA MET A 87 -14.31 3.83 21.77
C MET A 87 -12.90 3.88 22.38
N GLU A 88 -12.78 3.83 23.71
CA GLU A 88 -11.48 3.82 24.39
C GLU A 88 -10.67 2.56 24.04
N LEU A 89 -11.29 1.38 24.09
CA LEU A 89 -10.65 0.12 23.69
C LEU A 89 -10.14 0.14 22.24
N MET A 90 -10.90 0.77 21.34
CA MET A 90 -10.48 0.95 19.95
C MET A 90 -9.34 1.96 19.81
N ARG A 91 -9.29 2.99 20.68
CA ARG A 91 -8.17 3.95 20.72
C ARG A 91 -6.89 3.26 21.19
N GLU A 92 -6.94 2.55 22.32
CA GLU A 92 -5.81 1.79 22.87
C GLU A 92 -5.26 0.78 21.86
N TYR A 93 -6.15 0.07 21.15
CA TYR A 93 -5.72 -0.86 20.11
C TYR A 93 -4.99 -0.17 18.96
N ARG A 94 -5.45 1.01 18.51
CA ARG A 94 -4.77 1.78 17.46
C ARG A 94 -3.42 2.29 17.91
N GLU A 95 -3.34 2.87 19.11
CA GLU A 95 -2.07 3.34 19.69
C GLU A 95 -1.05 2.20 19.76
N LYS A 96 -1.48 0.99 20.14
CA LYS A 96 -0.63 -0.20 20.13
C LYS A 96 -0.16 -0.59 18.72
N GLN A 97 -1.05 -0.53 17.72
CA GLN A 97 -0.70 -0.84 16.33
C GLN A 97 0.24 0.21 15.72
N GLU A 98 0.05 1.48 16.05
CA GLU A 98 0.92 2.57 15.64
C GLU A 98 2.29 2.45 16.29
N ALA A 99 2.34 2.12 17.58
CA ALA A 99 3.60 1.82 18.27
C ALA A 99 4.32 0.61 17.66
N GLU A 100 3.62 -0.48 17.32
CA GLU A 100 4.20 -1.65 16.64
C GLU A 100 4.69 -1.34 15.22
N ARG A 101 4.00 -0.42 14.52
CA ARG A 101 4.42 0.04 13.19
C ARG A 101 5.64 0.95 13.29
N ALA A 102 5.66 1.86 14.26
CA ALA A 102 6.76 2.79 14.48
C ALA A 102 8.02 2.09 14.98
N SER A 103 7.89 0.98 15.70
CA SER A 103 9.05 0.19 16.17
C SER A 103 9.72 -0.63 15.06
N GLN A 104 9.01 -0.91 13.96
CA GLN A 104 9.58 -1.60 12.81
C GLN A 104 10.36 -0.61 11.93
N PRO A 105 11.54 -0.99 11.44
CA PRO A 105 12.33 -0.15 10.56
C PRO A 105 11.52 0.16 9.30
N ASN A 106 11.35 1.45 9.01
CA ASN A 106 10.70 1.88 7.78
C ASN A 106 11.64 1.62 6.60
N VAL A 107 11.13 1.18 5.46
CA VAL A 107 11.91 1.06 4.23
C VAL A 107 12.60 2.37 3.84
N PHE A 108 11.99 3.53 4.12
CA PHE A 108 12.62 4.83 3.88
C PHE A 108 13.85 5.09 4.75
N ASP A 109 14.02 4.37 5.86
CA ASP A 109 15.20 4.47 6.73
C ASP A 109 16.43 3.77 6.11
N VAL A 110 16.18 2.75 5.27
CA VAL A 110 17.26 2.02 4.56
C VAL A 110 17.85 2.87 3.43
N TRP A 111 17.07 3.79 2.84
CA TRP A 111 17.48 4.55 1.67
C TRP A 111 17.70 6.02 2.02
N THR A 112 18.93 6.49 1.89
CA THR A 112 19.22 7.92 1.96
C THR A 112 18.59 8.65 0.76
N ARG A 113 17.96 9.80 1.03
CA ARG A 113 17.45 10.68 -0.04
C ARG A 113 18.60 11.00 -1.00
N ARG A 114 18.41 10.71 -2.28
CA ARG A 114 19.39 11.03 -3.32
C ARG A 114 19.58 12.55 -3.40
N SER A 115 20.83 12.98 -3.42
CA SER A 115 21.17 14.38 -3.67
C SER A 115 20.83 14.74 -5.13
N PRO A 116 20.27 15.93 -5.38
CA PRO A 116 19.89 16.35 -6.74
C PRO A 116 21.08 16.47 -7.69
N ASP A 117 22.29 16.62 -7.15
CA ASP A 117 23.58 16.70 -7.83
C ASP A 117 24.21 15.34 -8.11
N ASN A 118 23.50 14.22 -7.90
CA ASN A 118 24.07 12.89 -8.14
C ASN A 118 24.41 12.72 -9.64
N PRO A 119 25.70 12.60 -10.01
CA PRO A 119 26.13 12.53 -11.41
C PRO A 119 25.66 11.23 -12.11
N ALA A 120 25.26 10.20 -11.37
CA ALA A 120 24.73 8.96 -11.94
C ALA A 120 23.27 9.09 -12.42
N PHE A 121 22.54 10.11 -11.94
CA PHE A 121 21.14 10.35 -12.29
C PHE A 121 20.87 11.85 -12.39
N PRO A 122 21.31 12.51 -13.47
CA PRO A 122 21.06 13.93 -13.67
C PRO A 122 19.55 14.19 -13.71
N ASN A 123 19.11 15.21 -12.99
CA ASN A 123 17.72 15.68 -13.01
C ASN A 123 17.40 16.26 -14.40
N SER A 124 16.65 15.52 -15.22
CA SER A 124 16.25 15.96 -16.57
C SER A 124 15.22 17.10 -16.60
N VAL A 125 14.99 17.77 -15.47
CA VAL A 125 13.99 18.83 -15.33
C VAL A 125 14.68 20.11 -14.87
N GLY A 126 15.21 20.86 -15.84
CA GLY A 126 15.65 22.25 -15.66
C GLY A 126 17.13 22.53 -15.89
N ALA A 127 17.65 22.28 -17.10
CA ALA A 127 18.86 22.92 -17.59
C ALA A 127 18.70 23.28 -19.08
N GLY A 128 17.70 24.12 -19.36
CA GLY A 128 17.76 25.01 -20.52
C GLY A 128 18.35 26.33 -20.06
N ALA A 129 19.66 26.39 -19.87
CA ALA A 129 20.48 27.60 -19.80
C ALA A 129 21.95 27.20 -19.74
N ASP A 130 22.70 27.67 -20.74
CA ASP A 130 24.15 27.87 -20.75
C ASP A 130 25.06 26.62 -20.80
N ALA A 131 25.13 26.02 -21.99
CA ALA A 131 26.37 25.39 -22.44
C ALA A 131 27.28 26.48 -23.04
N PRO A 132 28.43 26.84 -22.42
CA PRO A 132 29.48 27.54 -23.14
C PRO A 132 30.14 26.55 -24.11
N GLU A 133 30.03 26.84 -25.41
CA GLU A 133 30.89 26.27 -26.43
C GLU A 133 32.33 26.73 -26.15
N ASP A 134 33.20 25.81 -25.77
CA ASP A 134 34.65 25.94 -25.89
C ASP A 134 35.11 24.71 -26.66
N GLY A 135 35.48 24.95 -27.92
CA GLY A 135 36.26 24.01 -28.69
C GLY A 135 37.73 24.21 -28.34
N SER A 136 38.42 23.14 -27.98
CA SER A 136 39.88 23.11 -28.06
C SER A 136 40.39 21.69 -28.27
N THR A 137 40.82 21.46 -29.50
CA THR A 137 41.59 20.32 -29.96
C THR A 137 42.92 20.20 -29.21
N GLY A 138 43.23 19.01 -28.69
CA GLY A 138 44.55 18.77 -28.11
C GLY A 138 44.71 17.39 -27.48
N GLY A 139 44.62 16.33 -28.28
CA GLY A 139 45.29 15.07 -27.91
C GLY A 139 46.81 15.26 -28.01
N PRO A 140 47.60 14.66 -27.13
CA PRO A 140 48.58 13.71 -27.67
C PRO A 140 48.90 12.49 -26.81
N THR A 141 49.10 11.40 -27.55
CA THR A 141 50.23 10.45 -27.51
C THR A 141 50.43 9.54 -26.29
N ILE A 142 50.17 8.27 -26.58
CA ILE A 142 50.55 7.07 -25.84
C ILE A 142 52.08 6.95 -25.83
N VAL A 143 52.67 6.68 -24.66
CA VAL A 143 54.00 6.08 -24.48
C VAL A 143 53.81 4.62 -24.09
#